data_AF-A0A352AYV1-F1
#
_entry.id   AF-A0A352AYV1-F1
#
_cell.length_a   1.000
_cell.length_b   1.000
_cell.length_c   1.000
_cell.angle_alpha   90.00
_cell.angle_beta   90.00
_cell.angle_gamma   90.00
#
_symmetry.space_group_name_H-M   'P 1'
#
loop_
_entity.id
_entity.type
_entity.pdbx_description
1 polymer ?
#
loop_
_entity_poly.entity_id
_entity_poly.type
_entity_poly.pdbx_seq_one_letter_code
_entity_poly.pdbx_strand_id
1 'polypeptide(L)'
;ESPKLAIFGSGPQALAHILSVKAILTPSAIAIFARNQDSRAELMAGLSEQGIEAVAGTPEMLLAADLIVTATTARQPLFTLSDIKQTAVIAAVGSHEADAREVGSDVVAAAQVFVEELGASLREAGDVIMAIQDQAIEEAALIAVRDLFGKSQANSVDPTRIRFYKSTGMPWQDLAILSQAYSHLKA
;
A
#
# COMPACT_ATOMS: atom_id res chain seq x y z
N GLU A 1 4.02 -17.19 -4.71
CA GLU A 1 3.25 -16.57 -5.81
C GLU A 1 4.14 -15.54 -6.52
N SER A 2 3.85 -15.23 -7.79
CA SER A 2 4.61 -14.25 -8.58
C SER A 2 3.71 -13.10 -9.03
N PRO A 3 3.40 -12.15 -8.13
CA PRO A 3 2.45 -11.08 -8.43
C PRO A 3 3.02 -10.07 -9.43
N LYS A 4 2.13 -9.41 -10.16
CA LYS A 4 2.42 -8.18 -10.90
C LYS A 4 2.27 -6.99 -9.95
N LEU A 5 3.33 -6.19 -9.81
CA LEU A 5 3.37 -5.04 -8.92
C LEU A 5 3.13 -3.74 -9.69
N ALA A 6 2.23 -2.91 -9.16
CA ALA A 6 2.14 -1.50 -9.52
C ALA A 6 2.58 -0.64 -8.33
N ILE A 7 3.57 0.21 -8.54
CA ILE A 7 4.14 1.09 -7.51
C ILE A 7 3.86 2.53 -7.92
N PHE A 8 3.04 3.23 -7.15
CA PHE A 8 2.84 4.66 -7.31
C PHE A 8 3.83 5.43 -6.44
N GLY A 9 4.60 6.30 -7.07
CA GLY A 9 5.68 7.06 -6.45
C GLY A 9 7.06 6.61 -6.90
N SER A 10 8.01 7.53 -6.80
CA SER A 10 9.43 7.33 -7.15
C SER A 10 10.37 7.69 -5.99
N GLY A 11 9.82 7.93 -4.80
CA GLY A 11 10.59 8.32 -3.62
C GLY A 11 11.11 7.14 -2.79
N PRO A 12 11.70 7.43 -1.61
CA PRO A 12 12.29 6.42 -0.74
C PRO A 12 11.31 5.31 -0.33
N GLN A 13 10.03 5.64 -0.09
CA GLN A 13 9.01 4.66 0.25
C GLN A 13 8.70 3.71 -0.90
N ALA A 14 8.72 4.17 -2.15
CA ALA A 14 8.55 3.31 -3.32
C ALA A 14 9.69 2.28 -3.42
N LEU A 15 10.95 2.73 -3.26
CA LEU A 15 12.11 1.85 -3.21
C LEU A 15 11.99 0.82 -2.06
N ALA A 16 11.73 1.30 -0.84
CA ALA A 16 11.65 0.44 0.33
C ALA A 16 10.56 -0.64 0.21
N HIS A 17 9.41 -0.31 -0.38
CA HIS A 17 8.33 -1.27 -0.61
C HIS A 17 8.66 -2.27 -1.72
N ILE A 18 9.33 -1.85 -2.80
CA ILE A 18 9.83 -2.77 -3.83
C ILE A 18 10.78 -3.80 -3.21
N LEU A 19 11.76 -3.33 -2.42
CA LEU A 19 12.73 -4.21 -1.76
C LEU A 19 12.05 -5.13 -0.73
N SER A 20 11.13 -4.60 0.08
CA SER A 20 10.38 -5.38 1.07
C SER A 20 9.56 -6.49 0.41
N VAL A 21 8.85 -6.19 -0.69
CA VAL A 21 8.08 -7.21 -1.41
C VAL A 21 9.00 -8.27 -2.02
N LYS A 22 10.13 -7.87 -2.63
CA LYS A 22 11.11 -8.82 -3.17
C LYS A 22 11.78 -9.70 -2.11
N ALA A 23 11.82 -9.26 -0.85
CA ALA A 23 12.36 -10.06 0.25
C ALA A 23 11.45 -11.25 0.62
N ILE A 24 10.15 -11.18 0.30
CA ILE A 24 9.16 -12.21 0.67
C ILE A 24 8.47 -12.88 -0.52
N LEU A 25 8.52 -12.27 -1.71
CA LEU A 25 7.86 -12.73 -2.93
C LEU A 25 8.78 -12.56 -4.15
N THR A 26 8.42 -13.19 -5.26
CA THR A 26 9.13 -13.06 -6.55
C THR A 26 8.21 -12.44 -7.60
N PRO A 27 8.08 -11.09 -7.64
CA PRO A 27 7.29 -10.38 -8.63
C PRO A 27 7.60 -10.82 -10.07
N SER A 28 6.57 -11.04 -10.87
CA SER A 28 6.75 -11.32 -12.31
C SER A 28 6.96 -10.05 -13.14
N ALA A 29 6.54 -8.90 -12.61
CA ALA A 29 6.68 -7.59 -13.23
C ALA A 29 6.58 -6.49 -12.16
N ILE A 30 7.31 -5.38 -12.36
CA ILE A 30 7.25 -4.19 -11.51
C ILE A 30 7.03 -2.98 -12.41
N ALA A 31 5.86 -2.34 -12.27
CA ALA A 31 5.47 -1.15 -13.01
C ALA A 31 5.49 0.08 -12.09
N ILE A 32 6.22 1.13 -12.46
CA ILE A 32 6.37 2.36 -11.67
C ILE A 32 5.56 3.50 -12.29
N PHE A 33 4.60 4.01 -11.53
CA PHE A 33 3.74 5.13 -11.85
C PHE A 33 4.20 6.36 -11.06
N ALA A 34 4.79 7.34 -11.74
CA ALA A 34 5.23 8.57 -11.11
C ALA A 34 5.08 9.75 -12.07
N ARG A 35 4.65 10.90 -11.55
CA ARG A 35 4.43 12.13 -12.33
C ARG A 35 5.75 12.72 -12.85
N ASN A 36 6.78 12.73 -12.01
CA ASN A 36 8.10 13.23 -12.36
C ASN A 36 8.90 12.12 -13.06
N GLN A 37 9.22 12.34 -14.33
CA GLN A 37 9.90 11.34 -15.16
C GLN A 37 11.36 11.11 -14.76
N ASP A 38 12.06 12.15 -14.32
CA ASP A 38 13.47 12.09 -13.93
C ASP A 38 13.66 11.22 -12.68
N SER A 39 12.92 11.52 -11.60
CA SER A 39 12.94 10.72 -10.37
C SER A 39 12.52 9.26 -10.60
N ARG A 40 11.62 9.00 -11.55
CA ARG A 40 11.24 7.64 -11.94
C ARG A 40 12.41 6.94 -12.63
N ALA A 41 13.08 7.61 -13.56
CA ALA A 41 14.23 7.07 -14.26
C ALA A 41 15.39 6.80 -13.29
N GLU A 42 15.64 7.69 -12.33
CA GLU A 42 16.63 7.51 -11.26
C GLU A 42 16.33 6.26 -10.41
N LEU A 43 15.08 6.11 -9.94
CA LEU A 43 14.67 4.92 -9.19
C LEU A 43 14.86 3.64 -10.03
N MET A 44 14.45 3.65 -11.30
CA MET A 44 14.60 2.50 -12.20
C MET A 44 16.08 2.15 -12.44
N ALA A 45 16.95 3.16 -12.59
CA ALA A 45 18.39 2.95 -12.73
C ALA A 45 18.99 2.31 -11.48
N GLY A 46 18.68 2.82 -10.29
CA GLY A 46 19.18 2.27 -9.02
C GLY A 46 18.65 0.86 -8.71
N LEU A 47 17.44 0.52 -9.18
CA LEU A 47 16.92 -0.84 -9.14
C LEU A 47 17.67 -1.77 -10.10
N SER A 48 17.94 -1.30 -11.32
CA SER A 48 18.69 -2.05 -12.33
C SER A 48 20.10 -2.41 -11.86
N GLU A 49 20.79 -1.49 -11.18
CA GLU A 49 22.10 -1.74 -10.56
C GLU A 49 22.08 -2.88 -9.52
N GLN A 50 20.92 -3.14 -8.91
CA GLN A 50 20.69 -4.24 -7.97
C GLN A 50 20.12 -5.50 -8.65
N GLY A 51 20.06 -5.54 -9.99
CA GLY A 51 19.47 -6.64 -10.75
C GLY A 51 17.95 -6.72 -10.62
N ILE A 52 17.29 -5.59 -10.34
CA ILE A 52 15.83 -5.50 -10.23
C ILE A 52 15.30 -4.76 -11.46
N GLU A 53 14.63 -5.51 -12.34
CA GLU A 53 13.96 -4.92 -13.50
C GLU A 53 12.62 -4.30 -13.09
N ALA A 54 12.45 -3.02 -13.46
CA ALA A 54 11.20 -2.30 -13.37
C ALA A 54 10.99 -1.50 -14.66
N VAL A 55 9.74 -1.21 -14.99
CA VAL A 55 9.36 -0.45 -16.19
C VAL A 55 8.43 0.71 -15.83
N ALA A 56 8.32 1.69 -16.72
CA ALA A 56 7.31 2.72 -16.59
C ALA A 56 5.91 2.09 -16.69
N GLY A 57 5.03 2.41 -15.73
CA GLY A 57 3.68 1.87 -15.68
C GLY A 57 2.77 2.40 -16.77
N THR A 58 1.88 1.54 -17.24
CA THR A 58 0.80 1.86 -18.19
C THR A 58 -0.56 1.48 -17.58
N PRO A 59 -1.69 2.04 -18.08
CA PRO A 59 -3.02 1.66 -17.61
C PRO A 59 -3.28 0.14 -17.68
N GLU A 60 -2.79 -0.54 -18.71
CA GLU A 60 -2.95 -2.00 -18.87
C GLU A 60 -2.19 -2.78 -17.79
N MET A 61 -1.02 -2.27 -17.38
CA MET A 61 -0.25 -2.88 -16.28
C MET A 61 -0.95 -2.67 -14.93
N LEU A 62 -1.59 -1.52 -14.72
CA LEU A 62 -2.38 -1.25 -13.52
C LEU A 62 -3.60 -2.18 -13.45
N LEU A 63 -4.33 -2.30 -14.55
CA LEU A 63 -5.47 -3.22 -14.67
C LEU A 63 -5.05 -4.69 -14.49
N ALA A 64 -3.79 -5.02 -14.82
CA ALA A 64 -3.21 -6.33 -14.64
C ALA A 64 -2.48 -6.53 -13.30
N ALA A 65 -2.41 -5.52 -12.42
CA ALA A 65 -1.68 -5.62 -11.16
C ALA A 65 -2.40 -6.52 -10.15
N ASP A 66 -1.62 -7.30 -9.41
CA ASP A 66 -2.11 -8.12 -8.29
C ASP A 66 -1.89 -7.41 -6.95
N LEU A 67 -0.78 -6.66 -6.85
CA LEU A 67 -0.42 -5.83 -5.70
C LEU A 67 -0.14 -4.40 -6.17
N ILE A 68 -0.84 -3.45 -5.57
CA ILE A 68 -0.70 -2.02 -5.81
C ILE A 68 -0.18 -1.38 -4.53
N VAL A 69 0.89 -0.60 -4.61
CA VAL A 69 1.42 0.18 -3.49
C VAL A 69 1.32 1.66 -3.83
N THR A 70 0.70 2.47 -2.98
CA THR A 70 0.65 3.93 -3.13
C THR A 70 1.55 4.60 -2.12
N ALA A 71 2.65 5.20 -2.60
CA ALA A 71 3.69 5.82 -1.80
C ALA A 71 3.98 7.23 -2.32
N THR A 72 2.93 8.03 -2.49
CA THR A 72 2.99 9.37 -3.07
C THR A 72 2.50 10.44 -2.08
N THR A 73 2.70 11.71 -2.46
CA THR A 73 2.10 12.87 -1.79
C THR A 73 0.85 13.38 -2.50
N ALA A 74 0.17 12.52 -3.27
CA ALA A 74 -1.05 12.90 -3.95
C ALA A 74 -2.15 13.25 -2.94
N ARG A 75 -2.92 14.30 -3.25
CA ARG A 75 -4.09 14.71 -2.48
C ARG A 75 -5.41 14.35 -3.18
N GLN A 76 -5.32 13.63 -4.29
CA GLN A 76 -6.45 13.20 -5.12
C GLN A 76 -6.22 11.75 -5.53
N PRO A 77 -7.32 10.98 -5.75
CA PRO A 77 -7.22 9.58 -6.14
C PRO A 77 -6.30 9.36 -7.34
N LEU A 78 -5.41 8.36 -7.22
CA LEU A 78 -4.42 8.00 -8.24
C LEU A 78 -5.04 7.18 -9.38
N PHE A 79 -6.12 6.49 -9.10
CA PHE A 79 -6.86 5.60 -9.99
C PHE A 79 -8.29 5.43 -9.50
N THR A 80 -9.14 4.88 -10.35
CA THR A 80 -10.55 4.55 -10.09
C THR A 80 -10.74 3.04 -10.01
N LEU A 81 -11.91 2.60 -9.54
CA LEU A 81 -12.28 1.19 -9.46
C LEU A 81 -12.19 0.46 -10.82
N SER A 82 -12.42 1.15 -11.94
CA SER A 82 -12.34 0.55 -13.28
C SER A 82 -10.91 0.32 -13.76
N ASP A 83 -9.91 0.94 -13.12
CA ASP A 83 -8.52 0.87 -13.54
C ASP A 83 -7.78 -0.34 -12.96
N ILE A 84 -8.40 -1.10 -12.05
CA ILE A 84 -7.76 -2.12 -11.22
C ILE A 84 -8.53 -3.45 -11.23
N LYS A 85 -7.84 -4.55 -10.87
CA LYS A 85 -8.51 -5.84 -10.66
C LYS A 85 -9.43 -5.79 -9.44
N GLN A 86 -10.56 -6.48 -9.56
CA GLN A 86 -11.51 -6.69 -8.46
C GLN A 86 -10.95 -7.56 -7.32
N THR A 87 -9.81 -8.20 -7.54
CA THR A 87 -9.10 -9.01 -6.54
C THR A 87 -7.76 -8.40 -6.13
N ALA A 88 -7.45 -7.15 -6.51
CA ALA A 88 -6.17 -6.53 -6.19
C ALA A 88 -5.98 -6.39 -4.66
N VAL A 89 -4.73 -6.52 -4.22
CA VAL A 89 -4.30 -6.05 -2.91
C VAL A 89 -3.76 -4.64 -3.08
N ILE A 90 -4.19 -3.70 -2.25
CA ILE A 90 -3.75 -2.31 -2.27
C ILE A 90 -3.12 -1.98 -0.92
N ALA A 91 -1.88 -1.54 -0.91
CA ALA A 91 -1.20 -1.01 0.27
C ALA A 91 -1.02 0.51 0.12
N ALA A 92 -1.86 1.28 0.79
CA ALA A 92 -1.80 2.73 0.80
C ALA A 92 -0.93 3.23 1.96
N VAL A 93 0.20 3.83 1.63
CA VAL A 93 1.24 4.20 2.62
C VAL A 93 1.63 5.68 2.58
N GLY A 94 1.20 6.46 1.58
CA GLY A 94 1.67 7.83 1.39
C GLY A 94 0.92 8.90 2.18
N SER A 95 -0.39 8.75 2.40
CA SER A 95 -1.20 9.78 3.10
C SER A 95 -1.25 9.58 4.62
N HIS A 96 -0.98 10.65 5.37
CA HIS A 96 -1.14 10.73 6.84
C HIS A 96 -1.88 12.02 7.25
N GLU A 97 -2.67 12.58 6.34
CA GLU A 97 -3.49 13.77 6.58
C GLU A 97 -4.96 13.40 6.45
N ALA A 98 -5.81 13.92 7.35
CA ALA A 98 -7.24 13.60 7.38
C ALA A 98 -8.01 14.08 6.12
N ASP A 99 -7.49 15.07 5.42
CA ASP A 99 -8.10 15.72 4.25
C ASP A 99 -7.37 15.41 2.93
N ALA A 100 -6.46 14.42 2.92
CA ALA A 100 -5.75 13.98 1.72
C ALA A 100 -5.91 12.47 1.48
N ARG A 101 -6.19 12.08 0.23
CA ARG A 101 -6.32 10.68 -0.17
C ARG A 101 -5.57 10.37 -1.46
N GLU A 102 -4.97 9.18 -1.50
CA GLU A 102 -4.39 8.56 -2.69
C GLU A 102 -5.38 7.59 -3.35
N VAL A 103 -6.33 7.05 -2.59
CA VAL A 103 -7.32 6.07 -3.04
C VAL A 103 -8.73 6.62 -2.82
N GLY A 104 -9.56 6.54 -3.86
CA GLY A 104 -10.92 7.07 -3.86
C GLY A 104 -11.91 6.20 -3.09
N SER A 105 -13.00 6.82 -2.65
CA SER A 105 -14.09 6.16 -1.91
C SER A 105 -14.76 5.04 -2.71
N ASP A 106 -14.74 5.10 -4.04
CA ASP A 106 -15.23 4.04 -4.93
C ASP A 106 -14.43 2.74 -4.77
N VAL A 107 -13.11 2.84 -4.68
CA VAL A 107 -12.22 1.70 -4.44
C VAL A 107 -12.36 1.18 -3.01
N VAL A 108 -12.39 2.09 -2.03
CA VAL A 108 -12.53 1.73 -0.61
C VAL A 108 -13.88 1.02 -0.36
N ALA A 109 -14.98 1.47 -0.98
CA ALA A 109 -16.30 0.84 -0.87
C ALA A 109 -16.32 -0.61 -1.38
N ALA A 110 -15.60 -0.89 -2.47
CA ALA A 110 -15.51 -2.24 -3.03
C ALA A 110 -14.63 -3.18 -2.18
N ALA A 111 -13.74 -2.62 -1.36
CA ALA A 111 -12.71 -3.36 -0.65
C ALA A 111 -13.15 -3.95 0.70
N GLN A 112 -12.45 -5.00 1.11
CA GLN A 112 -12.29 -5.33 2.52
C GLN A 112 -11.19 -4.43 3.08
N VAL A 113 -11.52 -3.62 4.09
CA VAL A 113 -10.68 -2.52 4.58
C VAL A 113 -9.92 -2.93 5.83
N PHE A 114 -8.59 -2.97 5.70
CA PHE A 114 -7.66 -3.24 6.76
C PHE A 114 -6.90 -1.97 7.12
N VAL A 115 -6.78 -1.70 8.41
CA VAL A 115 -6.09 -0.51 8.90
C VAL A 115 -5.05 -0.88 9.95
N GLU A 116 -3.93 -0.16 9.98
CA GLU A 116 -2.84 -0.44 10.92
C GLU A 116 -3.32 -0.45 12.38
N GLU A 117 -4.04 0.62 12.76
CA GLU A 117 -4.68 0.79 14.06
C GLU A 117 -5.93 1.67 13.89
N LEU A 118 -7.03 1.31 14.54
CA LEU A 118 -8.32 1.98 14.37
C LEU A 118 -8.25 3.46 14.73
N GLY A 119 -7.74 3.78 15.93
CA GLY A 119 -7.69 5.14 16.44
C GLY A 119 -6.81 6.06 15.58
N ALA A 120 -5.61 5.63 15.21
CA ALA A 120 -4.71 6.38 14.34
C ALA A 120 -5.33 6.62 12.95
N SER A 121 -5.95 5.59 12.36
CA SER A 121 -6.56 5.71 11.04
C SER A 121 -7.74 6.67 11.03
N LEU A 122 -8.55 6.70 12.08
CA LEU A 122 -9.67 7.64 12.21
C LEU A 122 -9.24 9.09 12.48
N ARG A 123 -7.97 9.33 12.83
CA ARG A 123 -7.42 10.69 13.01
C ARG A 123 -6.62 11.19 11.81
N GLU A 124 -5.92 10.30 11.12
CA GLU A 124 -4.83 10.68 10.22
C GLU A 124 -4.96 10.06 8.82
N ALA A 125 -5.75 9.00 8.62
CA ALA A 125 -5.87 8.35 7.31
C ALA A 125 -7.00 8.94 6.46
N GLY A 126 -6.71 9.98 5.67
CA GLY A 126 -7.71 10.60 4.80
C GLY A 126 -8.38 9.64 3.81
N ASP A 127 -7.68 8.61 3.31
CA ASP A 127 -8.29 7.55 2.48
C ASP A 127 -9.50 6.87 3.16
N VAL A 128 -9.45 6.72 4.49
CA VAL A 128 -10.51 6.09 5.30
C VAL A 128 -11.51 7.13 5.79
N ILE A 129 -11.02 8.23 6.37
CA ILE A 129 -11.85 9.29 6.94
C ILE A 129 -12.78 9.87 5.89
N MET A 130 -12.26 10.19 4.70
CA MET A 130 -13.07 10.74 3.62
C MET A 130 -14.05 9.70 3.06
N ALA A 131 -13.69 8.42 3.00
CA ALA A 131 -14.62 7.36 2.58
C ALA A 131 -15.80 7.18 3.56
N ILE A 132 -15.57 7.36 4.86
CA ILE A 132 -16.64 7.37 5.87
C ILE A 132 -17.51 8.62 5.71
N GLN A 133 -16.91 9.80 5.52
CA GLN A 133 -17.62 11.06 5.30
C GLN A 133 -18.48 11.03 4.03
N ASP A 134 -17.98 10.39 2.98
CA ASP A 134 -18.66 10.16 1.71
C ASP A 134 -19.77 9.07 1.82
N GLN A 135 -19.97 8.47 3.02
CA GLN A 135 -20.91 7.38 3.27
C GLN A 135 -20.63 6.11 2.43
N ALA A 136 -19.39 5.94 1.98
CA ALA A 136 -18.98 4.81 1.17
C ALA A 136 -18.71 3.55 2.02
N ILE A 137 -18.29 3.75 3.26
CA ILE A 137 -18.11 2.71 4.29
C ILE A 137 -18.52 3.24 5.67
N GLU A 138 -18.76 2.33 6.61
CA GLU A 138 -18.94 2.65 8.03
C GLU A 138 -17.66 2.35 8.82
N GLU A 139 -17.43 3.06 9.93
CA GLU A 139 -16.30 2.79 10.84
C GLU A 139 -16.28 1.32 11.32
N ALA A 140 -17.44 0.71 11.52
CA ALA A 140 -17.57 -0.68 11.93
C ALA A 140 -17.08 -1.69 10.88
N ALA A 141 -16.86 -1.28 9.63
CA ALA A 141 -16.30 -2.12 8.58
C ALA A 141 -14.76 -2.22 8.62
N LEU A 142 -14.10 -1.40 9.44
CA LEU A 142 -12.65 -1.38 9.55
C LEU A 142 -12.14 -2.58 10.35
N ILE A 143 -11.13 -3.27 9.81
CA ILE A 143 -10.46 -4.38 10.47
C ILE A 143 -9.04 -3.96 10.84
N ALA A 144 -8.67 -4.02 12.12
CA ALA A 144 -7.30 -3.75 12.51
C ALA A 144 -6.37 -4.89 12.06
N VAL A 145 -5.21 -4.58 11.47
CA VAL A 145 -4.26 -5.59 10.97
C VAL A 145 -3.84 -6.58 12.06
N ARG A 146 -3.72 -6.13 13.32
CA ARG A 146 -3.41 -7.03 14.45
C ARG A 146 -4.40 -8.18 14.59
N ASP A 147 -5.66 -7.97 14.20
CA ASP A 147 -6.73 -8.95 14.35
C ASP A 147 -6.61 -10.07 13.30
N LEU A 148 -5.76 -9.90 12.29
CA LEU A 148 -5.40 -10.95 11.34
C LEU A 148 -4.43 -11.99 11.93
N PHE A 149 -3.70 -11.63 12.98
CA PHE A 149 -2.59 -12.44 13.51
C PHE A 149 -2.93 -13.15 14.83
N GLY A 150 -4.22 -13.33 15.14
CA GLY A 150 -4.72 -14.00 16.35
C GLY A 150 -5.36 -15.38 16.09
N LYS A 151 -5.78 -16.08 17.17
CA LYS A 151 -6.51 -17.36 17.09
C LYS A 151 -7.99 -17.21 16.68
N SER A 152 -8.50 -15.99 16.61
CA SER A 152 -9.88 -15.71 16.24
C SER A 152 -10.02 -15.72 14.72
N GLN A 153 -10.83 -16.65 14.18
CA GLN A 153 -11.20 -16.67 12.76
C GLN A 153 -12.24 -15.59 12.39
N ALA A 154 -12.59 -14.68 13.31
CA ALA A 154 -13.66 -13.70 13.09
C ALA A 154 -13.39 -12.79 11.87
N ASN A 155 -12.12 -12.55 11.53
CA ASN A 155 -11.71 -11.66 10.45
C ASN A 155 -10.97 -12.44 9.36
N SER A 156 -11.69 -13.24 8.57
CA SER A 156 -11.12 -13.93 7.41
C SER A 156 -10.87 -12.95 6.27
N VAL A 157 -9.71 -13.07 5.62
CA VAL A 157 -9.41 -12.34 4.38
C VAL A 157 -10.19 -12.97 3.23
N ASP A 158 -11.01 -12.19 2.54
CA ASP A 158 -11.75 -12.64 1.36
C ASP A 158 -10.89 -12.44 0.09
N PRO A 159 -10.40 -13.50 -0.56
CA PRO A 159 -9.55 -13.38 -1.75
C PRO A 159 -10.33 -12.98 -3.01
N THR A 160 -11.66 -12.99 -2.98
CA THR A 160 -12.52 -12.61 -4.12
C THR A 160 -12.77 -11.12 -4.21
N ARG A 161 -12.39 -10.36 -3.17
CA ARG A 161 -12.56 -8.91 -3.09
C ARG A 161 -11.23 -8.18 -3.16
N ILE A 162 -11.31 -6.87 -3.41
CA ILE A 162 -10.20 -5.96 -3.21
C ILE A 162 -9.84 -5.99 -1.73
N ARG A 163 -8.55 -6.07 -1.43
CA ARG A 163 -8.03 -6.03 -0.05
C ARG A 163 -7.23 -4.76 0.09
N PHE A 164 -7.82 -3.77 0.74
CA PHE A 164 -7.21 -2.46 0.91
C PHE A 164 -6.61 -2.38 2.31
N TYR A 165 -5.30 -2.20 2.39
CA TYR A 165 -4.56 -1.95 3.61
C TYR A 165 -4.13 -0.48 3.65
N LYS A 166 -4.46 0.20 4.73
CA LYS A 166 -4.02 1.56 5.02
C LYS A 166 -3.00 1.58 6.15
N SER A 167 -1.79 2.05 5.84
CA SER A 167 -0.76 2.33 6.84
C SER A 167 -0.86 3.77 7.34
N THR A 168 -0.69 3.96 8.64
CA THR A 168 -0.49 5.27 9.28
C THR A 168 0.90 5.42 9.91
N GLY A 169 1.69 4.34 9.95
CA GLY A 169 2.92 4.26 10.75
C GLY A 169 2.63 4.17 12.25
N MET A 170 3.40 3.35 12.97
CA MET A 170 3.21 3.19 14.41
C MET A 170 4.54 3.17 15.18
N PRO A 171 4.64 3.88 16.31
CA PRO A 171 5.88 3.94 17.10
C PRO A 171 6.42 2.58 17.57
N TRP A 172 5.53 1.59 17.74
CA TRP A 172 5.94 0.24 18.12
C TRP A 172 6.67 -0.51 16.99
N GLN A 173 6.43 -0.14 15.73
CA GLN A 173 7.17 -0.69 14.58
C GLN A 173 8.63 -0.23 14.64
N ASP A 174 8.85 1.06 14.90
CA ASP A 174 10.19 1.64 15.08
C ASP A 174 10.94 0.98 16.24
N LEU A 175 10.25 0.79 17.37
CA LEU A 175 10.83 0.14 18.54
C LEU A 175 11.22 -1.32 18.26
N ALA A 176 10.40 -2.05 17.50
CA ALA A 176 10.69 -3.44 17.12
C ALA A 176 11.96 -3.53 16.24
N ILE A 177 12.08 -2.65 15.24
CA ILE A 177 13.26 -2.59 14.37
C ILE A 177 14.50 -2.17 15.17
N LEU A 178 14.39 -1.14 16.02
CA LEU A 178 15.49 -0.70 16.87
C LEU A 178 15.97 -1.81 17.81
N SER A 179 15.06 -2.57 18.42
CA SER A 179 15.40 -3.67 19.32
C SER A 179 16.21 -4.76 18.62
N GLN A 180 15.84 -5.11 17.38
CA GLN A 180 16.59 -6.07 16.57
C GLN A 180 17.96 -5.53 16.15
N ALA A 181 18.03 -4.30 15.65
CA ALA A 181 19.29 -3.67 15.26
C ALA A 181 20.27 -3.55 16.44
N TYR A 182 19.78 -3.14 17.60
CA TYR A 182 20.58 -3.03 18.83
C TYR A 182 21.13 -4.38 19.29
N SER A 183 20.31 -5.43 19.20
CA SER A 183 20.73 -6.79 19.57
C SER A 183 21.84 -7.30 18.64
N HIS A 184 21.77 -6.99 17.34
CA HIS A 184 22.79 -7.37 16.38
C HIS A 184 24.12 -6.61 16.59
N LEU A 185 24.07 -5.32 16.93
CA LEU A 185 25.28 -4.51 17.19
C LEU A 185 25.98 -4.87 18.50
N LYS A 186 25.28 -5.50 19.44
CA LYS A 186 25.83 -5.94 20.72
C LYS A 186 26.44 -7.34 20.68
N ALA A 187 26.08 -8.16 19.69
CA ALA A 187 26.63 -9.49 19.49
C ALA A 187 28.03 -9.41 18.88
#